data_AF-A0A367M7X6-F1
#
_entry.id   AF-A0A367M7X6-F1
#
_cell.length_a   1.000
_cell.length_b   1.000
_cell.length_c   1.000
_cell.angle_alpha   90.00
_cell.angle_beta   90.00
_cell.angle_gamma   90.00
#
_symmetry.space_group_name_H-M   'P 1'
#
loop_
_entity.id
_entity.type
_entity.pdbx_description
1 polymer ?
#
loop_
_entity_poly.entity_id
_entity_poly.type
_entity_poly.pdbx_seq_one_letter_code
_entity_poly.pdbx_strand_id
1 'polypeptide(L)' 'KQKAADYEAILLEGGFIEPRPEEQGGNGENFVLTPRGERLLGLIGGETPKAAEARRLLEENGSEALHAERFDRFVAGL' A
#
# COMPACT_ATOMS: atom_id res chain seq x y z
N LYS A 1 -11.48 -3.24 15.93
CA LYS A 1 -10.21 -2.48 15.86
C LYS A 1 -9.21 -3.37 15.14
N GLN A 2 -8.78 -3.02 13.93
CA GLN A 2 -7.59 -3.63 13.31
C GLN A 2 -6.36 -3.17 14.10
N LYS A 3 -5.44 -4.09 14.37
CA LYS A 3 -4.15 -3.82 15.01
C LYS A 3 -3.13 -3.45 13.93
N ALA A 4 -2.04 -2.79 14.32
CA ALA A 4 -0.96 -2.43 13.38
C ALA A 4 -0.40 -3.65 12.64
N ALA A 5 -0.29 -4.80 13.32
CA ALA A 5 0.13 -6.07 12.73
C ALA A 5 -0.82 -6.58 11.63
N ASP A 6 -2.12 -6.27 11.72
CA ASP A 6 -3.09 -6.68 10.70
C ASP A 6 -2.87 -5.90 9.39
N TYR A 7 -2.44 -4.63 9.49
CA TYR A 7 -2.11 -3.82 8.31
C TYR A 7 -0.77 -4.18 7.68
N GLU A 8 0.24 -4.55 8.49
CA GLU A 8 1.51 -5.03 7.97
C GLU A 8 1.32 -6.28 7.11
N ALA A 9 0.55 -7.27 7.60
CA ALA A 9 0.22 -8.47 6.85
C ALA A 9 -0.50 -8.13 5.52
N ILE A 10 -1.51 -7.25 5.55
CA ILE A 10 -2.22 -6.82 4.34
C ILE A 10 -1.27 -6.15 3.33
N LEU A 11 -0.38 -5.27 3.80
CA LEU A 11 0.55 -4.56 2.91
C LEU A 11 1.62 -5.50 2.35
N LEU A 12 2.06 -6.49 3.12
CA LEU A 12 3.03 -7.49 2.70
C LEU A 12 2.41 -8.48 1.70
N GLU A 13 1.26 -9.05 2.02
CA GLU A 13 0.50 -9.97 1.13
C GLU A 13 0.07 -9.26 -0.16
N GLY A 14 -0.31 -7.99 -0.06
CA GLY A 14 -0.64 -7.12 -1.20
C GLY A 14 0.59 -6.65 -1.99
N GLY A 15 1.81 -6.95 -1.55
CA GLY A 15 3.06 -6.58 -2.23
C GLY A 15 3.32 -5.08 -2.27
N PHE A 16 2.85 -4.32 -1.29
CA PHE A 16 3.15 -2.88 -1.11
C PHE A 16 4.45 -2.68 -0.35
N ILE A 17 4.77 -3.61 0.55
CA ILE A 17 6.03 -3.67 1.26
C ILE A 17 6.68 -5.03 1.04
N GLU A 18 7.99 -5.09 1.20
CA GLU A 18 8.76 -6.34 1.20
C GLU A 18 9.84 -6.29 2.28
N PRO A 19 10.30 -7.44 2.80
CA PRO A 19 11.38 -7.46 3.77
C PRO A 19 12.59 -6.71 3.23
N ARG A 20 13.20 -5.88 4.06
CA ARG A 20 14.42 -5.17 3.67
C ARG A 20 15.51 -6.21 3.39
N PRO A 21 16.25 -6.09 2.27
CA PRO A 21 17.36 -6.99 1.98
C PRO A 21 18.44 -6.94 3.08
N GLU A 22 19.04 -8.07 3.42
CA GLU A 22 20.09 -8.16 4.46
C GLU A 22 21.28 -7.24 4.14
N GLU A 23 21.64 -7.11 2.86
CA GLU A 23 22.71 -6.23 2.40
C GLU A 23 22.44 -4.74 2.66
N GLN A 24 21.17 -4.39 2.91
CA GLN A 24 20.73 -3.04 3.28
C GLN A 24 20.44 -2.91 4.78
N GLY A 25 20.84 -3.89 5.60
CA GLY A 25 20.56 -3.95 7.03
C GLY A 25 19.20 -4.57 7.36
N GLY A 26 18.70 -5.46 6.51
CA GLY A 26 17.55 -6.30 6.76
C GLY A 26 17.75 -7.19 7.99
N ASN A 27 16.71 -7.35 8.81
CA ASN A 27 16.74 -8.23 9.98
C ASN A 27 15.50 -9.12 10.12
N GLY A 28 14.67 -9.20 9.08
CA GLY A 28 13.40 -9.94 9.09
C GLY A 28 12.23 -9.19 9.72
N GLU A 29 12.49 -8.08 10.43
CA GLU A 29 11.48 -7.28 11.14
C GLU A 29 11.30 -5.88 10.52
N ASN A 30 12.08 -5.55 9.48
CA ASN A 30 12.05 -4.27 8.80
C ASN A 30 11.72 -4.43 7.31
N PHE A 31 11.04 -3.42 6.77
CA PHE A 31 10.48 -3.46 5.42
C PHE A 31 10.92 -2.26 4.59
N VAL A 32 10.83 -2.40 3.27
CA VAL A 32 10.98 -1.33 2.28
C VAL A 32 9.71 -1.23 1.43
N LEU A 33 9.47 -0.06 0.83
CA LEU A 33 8.37 0.10 -0.12
C LEU A 33 8.73 -0.58 -1.44
N THR A 34 7.78 -1.31 -1.99
CA THR A 34 7.85 -1.74 -3.39
C THR A 34 7.39 -0.60 -4.30
N PRO A 35 7.53 -0.69 -5.63
CA PRO A 35 6.93 0.27 -6.56
C PRO A 35 5.41 0.40 -6.40
N ARG A 36 4.71 -0.64 -5.92
CA ARG A 36 3.27 -0.58 -5.60
C ARG A 36 3.04 0.21 -4.31
N GLY A 37 3.87 0.00 -3.29
CA GLY A 37 3.86 0.77 -2.04
C GLY A 37 4.10 2.25 -2.25
N GLU A 38 5.07 2.62 -3.09
CA GLU A 38 5.35 4.01 -3.44
C GLU A 38 4.14 4.67 -4.12
N ARG A 39 3.46 3.96 -5.03
CA ARG A 39 2.22 4.45 -5.63
C ARG A 39 1.14 4.69 -4.58
N LEU A 40 0.90 3.73 -3.69
CA LEU A 40 -0.08 3.88 -2.60
C LEU A 40 0.27 5.09 -1.74
N LEU A 41 1.53 5.23 -1.32
CA LEU A 41 2.00 6.36 -0.52
C LEU A 41 1.76 7.70 -1.22
N GLY A 42 2.04 7.77 -2.52
CA GLY A 42 1.78 8.97 -3.33
C GLY A 42 0.28 9.33 -3.41
N LEU A 43 -0.60 8.34 -3.49
CA LEU A 43 -2.05 8.55 -3.52
C LEU A 43 -2.59 9.03 -2.17
N ILE A 44 -2.14 8.44 -1.06
CA ILE A 44 -2.60 8.85 0.28
C ILE A 44 -1.99 10.19 0.73
N GLY A 45 -0.76 10.50 0.30
CA GLY A 45 -0.05 11.74 0.67
C GLY A 45 -0.24 12.91 -0.30
N GLY A 46 -0.81 12.68 -1.49
CA GLY A 46 -0.89 13.70 -2.54
C GLY A 46 -2.03 14.72 -2.35
N GLU A 47 -1.82 15.96 -2.79
CA GLU A 47 -2.84 17.03 -2.69
C GLU A 47 -3.63 17.26 -3.99
N THR A 48 -3.39 16.45 -5.02
CA THR A 48 -4.07 16.59 -6.31
C THR A 48 -5.53 16.10 -6.25
N PRO A 49 -6.42 16.59 -7.13
CA PRO A 49 -7.79 16.06 -7.23
C PRO A 49 -7.83 14.55 -7.46
N LYS A 50 -6.89 14.02 -8.25
CA LYS A 50 -6.73 12.58 -8.49
C LYS A 50 -6.36 11.82 -7.22
N ALA A 51 -5.47 12.37 -6.40
CA ALA A 51 -5.12 11.78 -5.10
C ALA A 51 -6.29 11.85 -4.11
N ALA A 52 -7.11 12.91 -4.15
CA ALA A 52 -8.31 13.02 -3.33
C ALA A 52 -9.36 11.96 -3.72
N GLU A 53 -9.63 11.79 -5.02
CA GLU A 53 -10.53 10.73 -5.49
C GLU A 53 -9.98 9.33 -5.17
N ALA A 54 -8.66 9.15 -5.29
CA ALA A 54 -8.02 7.90 -4.90
C ALA A 54 -8.24 7.57 -3.42
N ARG A 55 -8.03 8.54 -2.52
CA ARG A 55 -8.27 8.38 -1.07
C ARG A 55 -9.73 8.06 -0.79
N ARG A 56 -10.66 8.78 -1.39
CA ARG A 56 -12.09 8.53 -1.20
C ARG A 56 -12.46 7.09 -1.56
N LEU A 57 -11.98 6.60 -2.70
CA LEU A 57 -12.27 5.24 -3.14
C LEU A 57 -11.54 4.18 -2.29
N LEU A 58 -10.33 4.46 -1.80
CA LEU A 58 -9.64 3.61 -0.82
C LEU A 58 -10.44 3.52 0.48
N GLU A 59 -11.00 4.63 0.96
CA GLU A 59 -11.88 4.66 2.14
C GLU A 59 -13.17 3.88 1.92
N GLU A 60 -13.83 4.05 0.77
CA GLU A 60 -15.08 3.35 0.42
C GLU A 60 -14.90 1.82 0.33
N ASN A 61 -13.72 1.35 -0.11
CA ASN A 61 -13.43 -0.07 -0.31
C ASN A 61 -12.69 -0.72 0.88
N GLY A 62 -12.13 0.08 1.80
CA GLY A 62 -11.37 -0.42 2.96
C GLY A 62 -10.17 -1.28 2.56
N SER A 63 -9.87 -2.31 3.37
CA SER A 63 -8.72 -3.21 3.13
C SER A 63 -8.82 -4.00 1.82
N GLU A 64 -10.02 -4.20 1.27
CA GLU A 64 -10.20 -4.88 -0.01
C GLU A 64 -9.49 -4.15 -1.16
N ALA A 65 -9.37 -2.82 -1.06
CA ALA A 65 -8.64 -2.02 -2.05
C ALA A 65 -7.14 -2.33 -2.09
N LEU A 66 -6.62 -2.99 -1.06
CA LEU A 66 -5.21 -3.38 -0.91
C LEU A 66 -4.95 -4.82 -1.35
N HIS A 67 -5.90 -5.50 -2.01
CA HIS A 67 -5.54 -6.69 -2.78
C HIS A 67 -4.80 -6.30 -4.06
N ALA A 68 -3.63 -6.89 -4.30
CA ALA A 68 -2.71 -6.53 -5.39
C ALA A 68 -3.40 -6.26 -6.74
N GLU A 69 -4.18 -7.21 -7.25
CA GLU A 69 -4.88 -7.06 -8.53
C GLU A 69 -5.97 -5.98 -8.50
N ARG A 70 -6.67 -5.84 -7.38
CA ARG A 70 -7.73 -4.85 -7.21
C ARG A 70 -7.14 -3.46 -7.16
N PHE A 71 -6.03 -3.30 -6.44
CA PHE A 71 -5.27 -2.05 -6.39
C PHE A 71 -4.73 -1.66 -7.78
N ASP A 72 -4.12 -2.60 -8.51
CA ASP A 72 -3.58 -2.27 -9.83
C ASP A 72 -4.69 -1.89 -10.84
N ARG A 73 -5.84 -2.56 -10.80
CA ARG A 73 -7.04 -2.16 -11.58
C ARG A 73 -7.58 -0.80 -11.16
N PHE A 74 -7.62 -0.55 -9.85
CA PHE A 74 -8.08 0.69 -9.26
C PHE A 74 -7.25 1.89 -9.72
N VAL A 75 -5.92 1.79 -9.61
CA VAL A 75 -5.01 2.86 -10.00
C VAL A 75 -4.98 3.08 -11.51
N ALA A 76 -5.18 2.03 -12.31
CA ALA A 76 -5.28 2.16 -13.76
C ALA A 76 -6.54 2.93 -14.22
N GLY A 77 -7.58 3.01 -13.39
CA GLY A 77 -8.83 3.72 -13.67
C GLY A 77 -8.85 5.19 -13.22
N LEU A 78 -7.84 5.64 -12.47
CA LEU A 78 -7.66 7.04 -12.03
C LEU A 78 -6.87 7.83 -13.08
#